data_AF-A0AA88UDY8-F1
#
_entry.id   AF-A0AA88UDY8-F1
#
_cell.length_a   1.000
_cell.length_b   1.000
_cell.length_c   1.000
_cell.angle_alpha   90.00
_cell.angle_beta   90.00
_cell.angle_gamma   90.00
#
_symmetry.space_group_name_H-M   'P 1'
#
loop_
_entity.id
_entity.type
_entity.pdbx_description
1 polymer ?
#
loop_
_entity_poly.entity_id
_entity_poly.type
_entity_poly.pdbx_seq_one_letter_code
_entity_poly.pdbx_strand_id
1 'polypeptide(L)'
;MTGSARVRARFHLTKLFGSPRIVICELTRPFLLTVRIWQRFLSLIWTLFPLEFISLFVDEKLRKGLKGVSEEDVEIVLDKVMMLFRYLHEKDVFAKYYKQHLAKRLLSGKAVSNDAERSLIVKLKT
;
A
#
# COMPACT_ATOMS: atom_id res chain seq x y z
N MET A 1 -39.49 29.49 49.93
CA MET A 1 -39.42 28.48 48.85
C MET A 1 -38.95 29.21 47.58
N THR A 2 -37.66 29.56 47.52
CA THR A 2 -36.60 28.89 46.72
C THR A 2 -36.80 28.97 45.21
N GLY A 3 -36.42 30.11 44.63
CA GLY A 3 -36.38 30.34 43.19
C GLY A 3 -35.22 31.26 42.81
N SER A 4 -33.99 30.92 43.20
CA SER A 4 -32.81 31.74 42.84
C SER A 4 -31.55 30.88 42.73
N ALA A 5 -31.54 29.95 41.79
CA ALA A 5 -30.35 29.14 41.50
C ALA A 5 -30.10 28.89 39.99
N ARG A 6 -30.99 29.33 39.09
CA ARG A 6 -30.90 28.95 37.66
C ARG A 6 -30.24 30.00 36.74
N VAL A 7 -29.97 31.22 37.22
CA VAL A 7 -29.36 32.28 36.39
C VAL A 7 -27.85 32.45 36.62
N ARG A 8 -27.31 31.91 37.72
CA ARG A 8 -25.87 32.11 38.06
C ARG A 8 -24.91 31.14 37.35
N ALA A 9 -25.41 30.05 36.77
CA ALA A 9 -24.57 29.09 36.05
C ALA A 9 -24.22 29.51 34.61
N ARG A 10 -24.91 30.53 34.03
CA ARG A 10 -24.62 30.99 32.66
C ARG A 10 -23.45 31.97 32.55
N PHE A 11 -22.94 32.50 33.66
CA PHE A 11 -21.91 33.55 33.63
C PHE A 11 -20.50 33.08 33.98
N HIS A 12 -20.31 31.81 34.39
CA HIS A 12 -19.00 31.29 34.79
C HIS A 12 -18.23 30.58 33.67
N LEU A 13 -18.88 30.15 32.58
CA LEU A 13 -18.21 29.47 31.47
C LEU A 13 -17.54 30.43 30.46
N THR A 14 -17.81 31.74 30.52
CA THR A 14 -17.20 32.75 29.64
C THR A 14 -15.86 33.30 30.14
N LYS A 15 -15.42 32.93 31.35
CA LYS A 15 -14.14 33.40 31.93
C LYS A 15 -12.94 32.46 31.73
N LEU A 16 -13.16 31.21 31.26
CA LEU A 16 -12.06 30.26 31.07
C LEU A 16 -11.58 30.14 29.63
N PHE A 17 -12.38 30.54 28.64
CA PHE A 17 -11.98 30.51 27.23
C PHE A 17 -12.38 31.82 26.57
N GLY A 18 -11.41 32.73 26.48
CA GLY A 18 -11.56 33.99 25.76
C GLY A 18 -11.95 33.74 24.31
N SER A 19 -12.99 34.45 23.86
CA SER A 19 -13.49 34.51 22.49
C SER A 19 -13.95 33.18 21.84
N PRO A 20 -15.22 33.08 21.37
CA PRO A 20 -15.73 31.90 20.68
C PRO A 20 -14.97 31.55 19.37
N ARG A 21 -14.14 32.46 18.85
CA ARG A 21 -13.27 32.21 17.69
C ARG A 21 -12.07 31.30 18.02
N ILE A 22 -11.56 31.33 19.25
CA ILE A 22 -10.39 30.52 19.67
C ILE A 22 -10.79 29.06 19.87
N VAL A 23 -11.98 28.81 20.41
CA VAL A 23 -12.52 27.46 20.65
C VAL A 23 -12.74 26.69 19.33
N ILE A 24 -13.18 27.38 18.27
CA ILE A 24 -13.37 26.77 16.94
C ILE A 24 -12.01 26.39 16.32
N CYS A 25 -10.98 27.23 16.46
CA CYS A 25 -9.62 26.92 15.99
C CYS A 25 -8.98 25.75 16.75
N GLU A 26 -9.13 25.69 18.07
CA GLU A 26 -8.56 24.61 18.89
C GLU A 26 -9.27 23.26 18.69
N LEU A 27 -10.59 23.25 18.43
CA LEU A 27 -11.32 22.00 18.14
C LEU A 27 -11.14 21.47 16.70
N THR A 28 -10.80 22.31 15.72
CA THR A 28 -10.59 21.87 14.32
C THR A 28 -9.15 21.46 14.01
N ARG A 29 -8.16 21.99 14.75
CA ARG A 29 -6.75 21.57 14.63
C ARG A 29 -6.52 20.07 14.81
N PRO A 30 -7.08 19.37 15.83
CA PRO A 30 -6.87 17.93 15.99
C PRO A 30 -7.49 17.11 14.87
N PHE A 31 -8.62 17.55 14.30
CA PHE A 31 -9.25 16.87 13.17
C PHE A 31 -8.44 16.99 11.87
N LEU A 32 -7.81 18.15 11.63
CA LEU A 32 -6.90 18.33 10.50
C LEU A 32 -5.56 17.61 10.71
N LEU A 33 -5.05 17.55 11.95
CA LEU A 33 -3.84 16.79 12.27
C LEU A 33 -4.08 15.28 12.11
N THR A 34 -5.21 14.76 12.58
CA THR A 34 -5.54 13.34 12.40
C THR A 34 -5.70 13.00 10.93
N VAL A 35 -6.37 13.83 10.11
CA VAL A 35 -6.45 13.62 8.66
C VAL A 35 -5.05 13.62 8.02
N ARG A 36 -4.18 14.59 8.36
CA ARG A 36 -2.81 14.63 7.81
C ARG A 36 -1.95 13.47 8.29
N ILE A 37 -2.10 13.01 9.52
CA ILE A 37 -1.41 11.84 10.07
C ILE A 37 -1.95 10.58 9.42
N TRP A 38 -3.26 10.43 9.25
CA TRP A 38 -3.89 9.29 8.59
C TRP A 38 -3.52 9.23 7.10
N GLN A 39 -3.45 10.36 6.43
CA GLN A 39 -3.05 10.47 5.03
C GLN A 39 -1.57 10.15 4.84
N ARG A 40 -0.72 10.53 5.81
CA ARG A 40 0.70 10.17 5.84
C ARG A 40 0.92 8.71 6.27
N PHE A 41 0.06 8.16 7.12
CA PHE A 41 0.06 6.76 7.54
C PHE A 41 -0.44 5.83 6.43
N LEU A 42 -1.52 6.21 5.73
CA LEU A 42 -1.95 5.58 4.48
C LEU A 42 -0.87 5.70 3.43
N SER A 43 -0.23 6.86 3.26
CA SER A 43 0.87 7.02 2.31
C SER A 43 2.08 6.16 2.67
N LEU A 44 2.40 5.99 3.96
CA LEU A 44 3.44 5.08 4.46
C LEU A 44 3.07 3.61 4.27
N ILE A 45 1.83 3.22 4.54
CA ILE A 45 1.31 1.86 4.30
C ILE A 45 1.30 1.53 2.80
N TRP A 46 0.88 2.49 1.97
CA TRP A 46 0.83 2.38 0.51
C TRP A 46 2.23 2.39 -0.14
N THR A 47 3.23 2.98 0.53
CA THR A 47 4.64 2.84 0.10
C THR A 47 5.30 1.57 0.62
N LEU A 48 4.79 0.96 1.69
CA LEU A 48 5.38 -0.25 2.29
C LEU A 48 4.82 -1.56 1.71
N PHE A 49 3.68 -1.50 1.03
CA PHE A 49 2.92 -2.61 0.46
C PHE A 49 2.48 -2.11 -0.92
N PRO A 50 2.82 -2.66 -2.13
CA PRO A 50 2.63 -4.08 -2.49
C PRO A 50 3.44 -4.66 -3.72
N LEU A 51 4.18 -3.86 -4.49
CA LEU A 51 4.57 -4.17 -5.88
C LEU A 51 5.84 -5.03 -5.97
N GLU A 52 6.79 -4.76 -5.07
CA GLU A 52 8.03 -5.53 -4.94
C GLU A 52 7.73 -6.97 -4.53
N PHE A 53 6.73 -7.19 -3.65
CA PHE A 53 6.34 -8.52 -3.20
C PHE A 53 5.85 -9.40 -4.35
N ILE A 54 5.05 -8.84 -5.27
CA ILE A 54 4.58 -9.57 -6.45
C ILE A 54 5.77 -9.95 -7.34
N SER A 55 6.71 -9.04 -7.52
CA SER A 55 7.93 -9.31 -8.29
C SER A 55 8.80 -10.40 -7.65
N LEU A 56 8.97 -10.36 -6.32
CA LEU A 56 9.70 -11.38 -5.56
C LEU A 56 9.02 -12.74 -5.61
N PHE A 57 7.68 -12.77 -5.50
CA PHE A 57 6.90 -14.00 -5.61
C PHE A 57 7.12 -14.67 -6.97
N VAL A 58 7.07 -13.90 -8.06
CA VAL A 58 7.38 -14.40 -9.41
C VAL A 58 8.84 -14.87 -9.51
N ASP A 59 9.79 -14.09 -8.99
CA ASP A 59 11.21 -14.46 -8.99
C ASP A 59 11.44 -15.79 -8.26
N GLU A 60 10.79 -16.00 -7.13
CA GLU A 60 10.91 -17.23 -6.35
C GLU A 60 10.32 -18.43 -7.09
N LYS A 61 9.17 -18.26 -7.78
CA LYS A 61 8.57 -19.32 -8.59
C LYS A 61 9.45 -19.71 -9.78
N LEU A 62 10.09 -18.74 -10.43
CA LEU A 62 11.00 -18.96 -11.57
C LEU A 62 12.39 -19.49 -11.16
N ARG A 63 12.88 -19.14 -9.95
CA ARG A 63 14.18 -19.64 -9.43
C ARG A 63 14.12 -21.04 -8.89
N LYS A 64 13.04 -21.38 -8.19
CA LYS A 64 12.95 -22.66 -7.50
C LYS A 64 12.45 -23.77 -8.40
N GLY A 65 11.82 -23.43 -9.54
CA GLY A 65 11.18 -24.36 -10.47
C GLY A 65 10.68 -25.56 -9.69
N LEU A 66 9.75 -25.25 -8.79
CA LEU A 66 9.46 -25.97 -7.55
C LEU A 66 9.82 -27.44 -7.72
N LYS A 67 10.81 -27.96 -6.97
CA LYS A 67 11.19 -29.38 -7.00
C LYS A 67 9.91 -30.26 -7.03
N GLY A 68 9.52 -30.76 -8.20
CA GLY A 68 8.32 -31.58 -8.40
C GLY A 68 7.06 -30.90 -8.97
N VAL A 69 7.11 -29.66 -9.48
CA VAL A 69 5.96 -29.00 -10.13
C VAL A 69 6.24 -28.86 -11.62
N SER A 70 5.23 -29.19 -12.42
CA SER A 70 5.34 -29.20 -13.87
C SER A 70 5.33 -27.79 -14.45
N GLU A 71 5.80 -27.65 -15.69
CA GLU A 71 5.83 -26.36 -16.38
C GLU A 71 4.42 -25.79 -16.56
N GLU A 72 3.39 -26.64 -16.69
CA GLU A 72 2.00 -26.20 -16.81
C GLU A 72 1.49 -25.51 -15.53
N ASP A 73 1.85 -26.03 -14.35
CA ASP A 73 1.47 -25.41 -13.07
C ASP A 73 2.15 -24.05 -12.88
N VAL A 74 3.38 -23.90 -13.37
CA VAL A 74 4.07 -22.59 -13.39
C VAL A 74 3.28 -21.62 -14.26
N GLU A 75 2.89 -22.01 -15.47
CA GLU A 75 2.09 -21.20 -16.39
C GLU A 75 0.79 -20.71 -15.74
N ILE A 76 0.06 -21.59 -15.03
CA ILE A 76 -1.18 -21.26 -14.30
C ILE A 76 -0.92 -20.23 -13.20
N VAL A 77 0.18 -20.35 -12.47
CA VAL A 77 0.56 -19.37 -11.45
C VAL A 77 0.89 -18.02 -12.09
N LEU A 78 1.58 -18.02 -13.23
CA LEU A 78 1.89 -16.78 -13.96
C LEU A 78 0.60 -16.08 -14.44
N ASP A 79 -0.41 -16.82 -14.88
CA ASP A 79 -1.71 -16.25 -15.26
C ASP A 79 -2.45 -15.61 -14.08
N LYS A 80 -2.38 -16.23 -12.89
CA LYS A 80 -2.92 -15.64 -11.64
C LYS A 80 -2.20 -14.34 -11.29
N VAL A 81 -0.88 -14.27 -11.49
CA VAL A 81 -0.12 -13.03 -11.30
C VAL A 81 -0.54 -11.97 -12.32
N MET A 82 -0.76 -12.34 -13.58
CA MET A 82 -1.28 -11.41 -14.60
C MET A 82 -2.67 -10.87 -14.24
N MET A 83 -3.52 -11.69 -13.63
CA MET A 83 -4.81 -11.24 -13.11
C MET A 83 -4.64 -10.17 -12.02
N LEU A 84 -3.72 -10.39 -11.07
CA LEU A 84 -3.39 -9.38 -10.05
C LEU A 84 -2.80 -8.11 -10.68
N PHE A 85 -1.97 -8.25 -11.72
CA PHE A 85 -1.34 -7.14 -12.43
C PHE A 85 -2.38 -6.19 -13.07
N ARG A 86 -3.54 -6.70 -13.50
CA ARG A 86 -4.62 -5.84 -14.04
C ARG A 86 -5.21 -4.86 -13.02
N TYR A 87 -5.11 -5.17 -11.73
CA TYR A 87 -5.62 -4.31 -10.66
C TYR A 87 -4.56 -3.35 -10.10
N LEU A 88 -3.31 -3.46 -10.54
CA LEU A 88 -2.23 -2.56 -10.10
C LEU A 88 -2.32 -1.22 -10.82
N HIS A 89 -2.35 -0.14 -10.05
CA HIS A 89 -2.39 1.23 -10.55
C HIS A 89 -1.00 1.72 -11.01
N GLU A 90 0.08 1.27 -10.35
CA GLU A 90 1.45 1.71 -10.59
C GLU A 90 2.27 0.64 -11.36
N LYS A 91 1.90 0.40 -12.62
CA LYS A 91 2.56 -0.62 -13.47
C LYS A 91 4.06 -0.37 -13.67
N ASP A 92 4.47 0.89 -13.75
CA ASP A 92 5.87 1.29 -13.98
C ASP A 92 6.78 0.93 -12.80
N VAL A 93 6.25 1.05 -11.58
CA VAL A 93 6.97 0.70 -10.35
C VAL A 93 7.19 -0.82 -10.31
N PHE A 94 6.15 -1.62 -10.61
CA PHE A 94 6.31 -3.07 -10.75
C PHE A 94 7.35 -3.43 -11.83
N ALA A 95 7.29 -2.81 -13.01
CA ALA A 95 8.21 -3.09 -14.10
C ALA A 95 9.67 -2.81 -13.71
N LYS A 96 9.91 -1.76 -12.90
CA LYS A 96 11.24 -1.46 -12.35
C LYS A 96 11.75 -2.57 -11.44
N TYR A 97 10.95 -3.02 -10.47
CA TYR A 97 11.33 -4.11 -9.56
C TYR A 97 11.53 -5.43 -10.30
N TYR A 98 10.64 -5.76 -11.24
CA TYR A 98 10.75 -6.95 -12.06
C TYR A 98 12.07 -6.99 -12.86
N LYS A 99 12.44 -5.88 -13.52
CA LYS A 99 13.73 -5.77 -14.23
C LYS A 99 14.93 -5.95 -13.31
N GLN A 100 14.88 -5.39 -12.09
CA GLN A 100 15.95 -5.54 -11.11
C GLN A 100 16.13 -7.01 -10.68
N HIS A 101 15.04 -7.71 -10.37
CA HIS A 101 15.09 -9.13 -9.99
C HIS A 101 15.52 -10.02 -11.15
N LEU A 102 14.99 -9.77 -12.36
CA LEU A 102 15.40 -10.46 -13.58
C LEU A 102 16.91 -10.31 -13.82
N ALA A 103 17.45 -9.09 -13.77
CA ALA A 103 18.88 -8.85 -13.94
C ALA A 103 19.72 -9.61 -12.90
N LYS A 104 19.31 -9.57 -11.63
CA LYS A 104 19.99 -10.29 -10.55
C LYS A 104 19.98 -11.81 -10.77
N ARG A 105 18.88 -12.36 -11.28
CA ARG A 105 18.75 -13.80 -11.57
C ARG A 105 19.58 -14.23 -12.77
N LEU A 106 19.57 -13.45 -13.85
CA LEU A 106 20.38 -13.69 -15.05
C LEU A 106 21.88 -13.68 -14.71
N LEU A 107 22.33 -12.71 -13.91
CA LEU A 107 23.72 -12.65 -13.44
C LEU A 107 24.07 -13.81 -12.50
N SER A 108 23.10 -14.35 -11.76
CA SER A 108 23.32 -15.45 -10.82
C SER A 108 23.29 -16.84 -11.48
N GLY A 109 22.85 -16.96 -12.74
CA GLY A 109 22.74 -18.24 -13.45
C GLY A 109 21.76 -19.24 -12.83
N LYS A 110 20.78 -18.77 -12.04
CA LYS A 110 19.84 -19.61 -11.27
C LYS A 110 18.43 -19.71 -11.87
N ALA A 111 18.30 -19.49 -13.18
CA ALA A 111 17.01 -19.60 -13.87
C ALA A 111 16.73 -21.09 -14.20
N VAL A 112 15.51 -21.56 -13.89
CA VAL A 112 15.13 -22.97 -14.13
C VAL A 112 14.69 -23.22 -15.57
N SER A 113 13.91 -22.30 -16.17
CA SER A 113 13.45 -22.42 -17.56
C SER A 113 13.46 -21.06 -18.25
N ASN A 114 14.15 -20.98 -19.39
CA ASN A 114 14.21 -19.79 -20.22
C ASN A 114 12.88 -19.54 -20.97
N ASP A 115 12.11 -20.60 -21.25
CA ASP A 115 10.85 -20.48 -21.98
C ASP A 115 9.75 -19.89 -21.09
N ALA A 116 9.68 -20.29 -19.81
CA ALA A 116 8.80 -19.67 -18.83
C ALA A 116 9.11 -18.17 -18.62
N GLU A 117 10.39 -17.79 -18.67
CA GLU A 117 10.79 -16.38 -18.60
C GLU A 117 10.31 -15.59 -19.82
N ARG A 118 10.51 -16.15 -21.03
CA ARG A 118 10.05 -15.52 -22.28
C ARG A 118 8.53 -15.37 -22.29
N SER A 119 7.79 -16.40 -21.86
CA SER A 119 6.31 -16.35 -21.74
C SER A 119 5.88 -15.20 -20.84
N LEU A 120 6.47 -15.06 -19.65
CA LEU A 120 6.11 -13.97 -18.74
C LEU A 120 6.41 -12.58 -19.33
N ILE A 121 7.56 -12.40 -19.98
CA ILE A 121 7.94 -11.11 -20.58
C ILE A 121 6.95 -10.71 -21.68
N VAL A 122 6.48 -11.68 -22.48
CA VAL A 122 5.47 -11.45 -23.51
C VAL A 122 4.14 -11.05 -22.87
N LYS A 123 3.70 -11.78 -21.84
CA LYS A 123 2.46 -11.48 -21.10
C LYS A 123 2.49 -10.11 -20.41
N LEU A 124 3.66 -9.63 -19.96
CA LEU A 124 3.82 -8.30 -19.36
C LEU A 124 3.89 -7.16 -20.38
N LYS A 125 4.24 -7.44 -21.64
CA LYS A 125 4.28 -6.46 -22.73
C LYS A 125 2.92 -6.19 -23.36
N THR A 126 1.96 -7.08 -23.15
CA THR A 126 0.59 -7.00 -23.69
C THR A 126 -0.32 -6.22 -22.73
#